data_AF-A0A8T3LNR8-F1
#
_entry.id   AF-A0A8T3LNR8-F1
#
_cell.length_a   1.000
_cell.length_b   1.000
_cell.length_c   1.000
_cell.angle_alpha   90.00
_cell.angle_beta   90.00
_cell.angle_gamma   90.00
#
_symmetry.space_group_name_H-M   'P 1'
#
loop_
_entity.id
_entity.type
_entity.pdbx_description
1 polymer ?
#
loop_
_entity_poly.entity_id
_entity_poly.type
_entity_poly.pdbx_seq_one_letter_code
_entity_poly.pdbx_strand_id
1 'polypeptide(L)'
;MRITFLGQAGLFVETKGVSILCDPWFNPSFFGSWFPFPANDGIDPEVIGHPTYLYVSHLHHDHFDSRFLHEHVDKNATVLLPAYPLDDLEKALRALGFDRFVKTVDLEPFRAGPLTLMIHALVAPTDGPIGDSALVIDDGDVRVLNMNDSRPLDPDRLLANGPLDAAFLQFSGAIWYPMIYDYPDNAQQVLGHKKRVAQLARAFRYIEVLDPAFVVPSAGPPCFLDDDLFELNDLHGDEWNTFPDQPTFLDYIAERGRDGGRLMIPGTVAEVAPGRFDVRHPVDPATIFDDKHSYLEAYQARKRPVIEAERAAWLGSRVDLLAELQAWWGPLLEQADMICAGINQPVLLDAGDERLVIDFAERVVRRPADGEDPRYQFFIDRELVDHLVREHVEDWVNELFLSMRFRARRRGPYNDYLYTWFKCLNVERLQYAEGFYAERGPTQGTFELAGYNVQRRCPHMKSDLTRFASVADGVMTCALHGWQWELSTGRCMTSDGHPLYARPIEEGPAPAATRGDDGGERLVADGQGAAAARVS
;
A
#
# COMPACT_ATOMS: atom_id res chain seq x y z
N MET A 1 21.77 4.40 18.09
CA MET A 1 21.20 3.27 17.33
C MET A 1 22.00 3.06 16.04
N ARG A 2 22.41 1.83 15.72
CA ARG A 2 23.09 1.50 14.47
C ARG A 2 22.11 0.81 13.52
N ILE A 3 22.02 1.23 12.26
CA ILE A 3 21.10 0.66 11.27
C ILE A 3 21.87 0.29 10.02
N THR A 4 21.84 -0.97 9.61
CA THR A 4 22.33 -1.41 8.29
C THR A 4 21.15 -1.52 7.33
N PHE A 5 21.21 -0.79 6.23
CA PHE A 5 20.18 -0.86 5.18
C PHE A 5 20.46 -2.06 4.27
N LEU A 6 19.47 -2.93 4.08
CA LEU A 6 19.62 -4.20 3.35
C LEU A 6 19.18 -4.11 1.88
N GLY A 7 18.55 -2.99 1.50
CA GLY A 7 17.88 -2.81 0.21
C GLY A 7 16.36 -2.86 0.36
N GLN A 8 15.63 -2.24 -0.58
CA GLN A 8 14.15 -2.13 -0.53
C GLN A 8 13.66 -1.62 0.84
N ALA A 9 12.92 -2.44 1.60
CA ALA A 9 12.42 -2.14 2.95
C ALA A 9 13.28 -2.77 4.07
N GLY A 10 14.29 -3.56 3.72
CA GLY A 10 15.04 -4.36 4.66
C GLY A 10 15.99 -3.55 5.54
N LEU A 11 15.92 -3.75 6.85
CA LEU A 11 16.77 -3.10 7.86
C LEU A 11 17.33 -4.13 8.85
N PHE A 12 18.59 -3.99 9.22
CA PHE A 12 19.15 -4.64 10.41
C PHE A 12 19.51 -3.58 11.44
N VAL A 13 18.74 -3.51 12.53
CA VAL A 13 18.87 -2.49 13.58
C VAL A 13 19.55 -3.10 14.79
N GLU A 14 20.59 -2.43 15.29
CA GLU A 14 21.34 -2.83 16.49
C GLU A 14 21.34 -1.67 17.49
N THR A 15 20.83 -1.92 18.69
CA THR A 15 20.86 -0.93 19.76
C THR A 15 20.66 -1.56 21.13
N LYS A 16 21.23 -0.94 22.18
CA LYS A 16 21.12 -1.35 23.59
C LYS A 16 21.36 -2.86 23.84
N GLY A 17 22.23 -3.50 23.04
CA GLY A 17 22.58 -4.92 23.17
C GLY A 17 21.55 -5.90 22.59
N VAL A 18 20.59 -5.43 21.80
CA VAL A 18 19.64 -6.26 21.04
C VAL A 18 19.65 -5.87 19.56
N SER A 19 19.10 -6.74 18.72
CA SER A 19 18.99 -6.53 17.28
C SER A 19 17.59 -6.85 16.73
N ILE A 20 17.17 -6.14 15.69
CA ILE A 20 15.93 -6.37 14.96
C ILE A 20 16.26 -6.53 13.47
N LEU A 21 15.87 -7.66 12.88
CA LEU A 21 15.85 -7.84 11.43
C LEU A 21 14.46 -7.51 10.91
N CYS A 22 14.36 -6.55 9.98
CA CYS A 22 13.13 -6.11 9.35
C CYS A 22 13.15 -6.50 7.87
N ASP A 23 12.09 -7.13 7.37
CA ASP A 23 11.78 -7.36 5.94
C ASP A 23 12.99 -7.76 5.07
N PRO A 24 13.74 -8.83 5.41
CA PRO A 24 14.92 -9.21 4.63
C PRO A 24 14.50 -9.80 3.27
N TRP A 25 14.96 -9.21 2.16
CA TRP A 25 14.68 -9.67 0.80
C TRP A 25 15.94 -9.77 -0.05
N PHE A 26 16.27 -10.97 -0.54
CA PHE A 26 17.52 -11.29 -1.25
C PHE A 26 17.34 -12.15 -2.51
N ASN A 27 16.22 -12.86 -2.62
CA ASN A 27 15.87 -13.70 -3.75
C ASN A 27 14.96 -12.95 -4.75
N PRO A 28 14.91 -13.35 -6.02
CA PRO A 28 13.89 -12.83 -6.93
C PRO A 28 12.47 -13.04 -6.39
N SER A 29 11.57 -12.11 -6.74
CA SER A 29 10.14 -12.18 -6.38
C SER A 29 9.24 -12.03 -7.59
N PHE A 30 7.98 -12.42 -7.40
CA PHE A 30 6.91 -12.26 -8.39
C PHE A 30 7.35 -12.85 -9.72
N PHE A 31 7.53 -14.16 -9.77
CA PHE A 31 7.90 -14.81 -11.02
C PHE A 31 9.20 -14.30 -11.67
N GLY A 32 10.22 -14.08 -10.84
CA GLY A 32 11.55 -13.65 -11.29
C GLY A 32 11.56 -12.26 -11.93
N SER A 33 10.58 -11.41 -11.64
CA SER A 33 10.47 -10.08 -12.25
C SER A 33 11.16 -9.00 -11.44
N TRP A 34 11.08 -9.08 -10.10
CA TRP A 34 11.62 -8.06 -9.20
C TRP A 34 12.90 -8.56 -8.53
N PHE A 35 13.87 -7.64 -8.43
CA PHE A 35 15.11 -7.82 -7.70
C PHE A 35 15.37 -6.61 -6.80
N PRO A 36 16.11 -6.78 -5.68
CA PRO A 36 16.52 -5.65 -4.85
C PRO A 36 17.31 -4.61 -5.65
N PHE A 37 16.94 -3.34 -5.53
CA PHE A 37 17.67 -2.24 -6.14
C PHE A 37 18.10 -1.17 -5.11
N PRO A 38 19.39 -0.80 -5.08
CA PRO A 38 20.52 -1.48 -5.74
C PRO A 38 20.71 -2.94 -5.28
N ALA A 39 21.60 -3.68 -5.93
CA ALA A 39 21.90 -5.06 -5.59
C ALA A 39 22.42 -5.19 -4.15
N ASN A 40 21.93 -6.19 -3.42
CA ASN A 40 22.34 -6.48 -2.04
C ASN A 40 23.19 -7.74 -1.88
N ASP A 41 23.71 -8.28 -2.99
CA ASP A 41 24.56 -9.48 -3.04
C ASP A 41 25.84 -9.38 -2.19
N GLY A 42 26.26 -8.17 -1.81
CA GLY A 42 27.45 -7.92 -1.00
C GLY A 42 27.25 -8.01 0.52
N ILE A 43 26.02 -8.23 0.98
CA ILE A 43 25.71 -8.36 2.40
C ILE A 43 25.85 -9.83 2.80
N ASP A 44 26.66 -10.09 3.82
CA ASP A 44 26.84 -11.43 4.38
C ASP A 44 25.65 -11.82 5.27
N PRO A 45 24.86 -12.86 4.92
CA PRO A 45 23.72 -13.30 5.73
C PRO A 45 24.11 -13.69 7.16
N GLU A 46 25.33 -14.18 7.40
CA GLU A 46 25.79 -14.59 8.74
C GLU A 46 25.86 -13.41 9.73
N VAL A 47 26.03 -12.18 9.22
CA VAL A 47 26.10 -10.97 10.06
C VAL A 47 24.71 -10.57 10.58
N ILE A 48 23.66 -10.86 9.80
CA ILE A 48 22.28 -10.42 10.08
C ILE A 48 21.35 -11.57 10.47
N GLY A 49 21.78 -12.81 10.30
CA GLY A 49 20.99 -14.03 10.44
C GLY A 49 20.63 -14.41 11.88
N HIS A 50 21.23 -13.80 12.89
CA HIS A 50 20.97 -14.09 14.32
C HIS A 50 20.35 -12.90 15.07
N PRO A 51 19.17 -12.39 14.65
CA PRO A 51 18.56 -11.25 15.32
C PRO A 51 17.93 -11.63 16.66
N THR A 52 17.82 -10.67 17.59
CA THR A 52 17.01 -10.86 18.80
C THR A 52 15.52 -10.92 18.45
N TYR A 53 15.08 -10.02 17.57
CA TYR A 53 13.71 -9.92 17.08
C TYR A 53 13.65 -9.98 15.56
N LEU A 54 12.65 -10.66 15.03
CA LEU A 54 12.29 -10.62 13.61
C LEU A 54 11.00 -9.80 13.46
N TYR A 55 11.00 -8.86 12.55
CA TYR A 55 9.81 -8.14 12.12
C TYR A 55 9.63 -8.34 10.63
N VAL A 56 8.49 -8.88 10.23
CA VAL A 56 8.04 -8.90 8.84
C VAL A 56 6.79 -8.06 8.80
N SER A 57 6.80 -6.99 8.01
CA SER A 57 5.67 -6.08 7.90
C SER A 57 4.46 -6.81 7.32
N HIS A 58 4.60 -7.49 6.18
CA HIS A 58 3.49 -8.20 5.54
C HIS A 58 3.97 -9.27 4.55
N LEU A 59 3.03 -9.97 3.90
CA LEU A 59 3.31 -11.16 3.08
C LEU A 59 3.70 -10.89 1.61
N HIS A 60 3.86 -9.63 1.20
CA HIS A 60 4.39 -9.40 -0.16
C HIS A 60 5.81 -9.98 -0.28
N HIS A 61 6.12 -10.58 -1.43
CA HIS A 61 7.36 -11.35 -1.59
C HIS A 61 8.64 -10.51 -1.52
N ASP A 62 8.56 -9.19 -1.74
CA ASP A 62 9.67 -8.25 -1.55
C ASP A 62 9.86 -7.77 -0.10
N HIS A 63 9.04 -8.28 0.83
CA HIS A 63 9.16 -8.11 2.28
C HIS A 63 9.28 -9.45 3.03
N PHE A 64 8.60 -10.48 2.51
CA PHE A 64 8.59 -11.86 3.02
C PHE A 64 9.31 -12.79 2.04
N ASP A 65 10.64 -12.72 2.05
CA ASP A 65 11.48 -13.68 1.34
C ASP A 65 11.54 -15.00 2.11
N SER A 66 10.55 -15.86 1.84
CA SER A 66 10.40 -17.14 2.55
C SER A 66 11.67 -18.01 2.47
N ARG A 67 12.39 -17.96 1.34
CA ARG A 67 13.63 -18.70 1.13
C ARG A 67 14.75 -18.17 2.00
N PHE A 68 15.00 -16.86 1.99
CA PHE A 68 16.02 -16.25 2.84
C PHE A 68 15.72 -16.46 4.31
N LEU A 69 14.46 -16.24 4.71
CA LEU A 69 13.99 -16.47 6.07
C LEU A 69 14.22 -17.92 6.49
N HIS A 70 13.94 -18.90 5.63
CA HIS A 70 14.15 -20.32 5.91
C HIS A 70 15.64 -20.65 6.08
N GLU A 71 16.46 -20.28 5.09
CA GLU A 71 17.86 -20.71 4.95
C GLU A 71 18.82 -19.98 5.89
N HIS A 72 18.58 -18.70 6.19
CA HIS A 72 19.60 -17.84 6.82
C HIS A 72 19.21 -17.22 8.16
N VAL A 73 17.94 -17.25 8.56
CA VAL A 73 17.50 -16.60 9.81
C VAL A 73 17.29 -17.63 10.92
N ASP A 74 17.94 -17.38 12.07
CA ASP A 74 17.86 -18.19 13.28
C ASP A 74 16.43 -18.23 13.83
N LYS A 75 15.90 -19.44 14.03
CA LYS A 75 14.54 -19.66 14.53
C LYS A 75 14.36 -19.31 16.00
N ASN A 76 15.46 -19.03 16.72
CA ASN A 76 15.41 -18.50 18.09
C ASN A 76 14.98 -17.03 18.17
N ALA A 77 15.00 -16.31 17.03
CA ALA A 77 14.51 -14.94 16.97
C ALA A 77 13.05 -14.86 17.44
N THR A 78 12.73 -13.84 18.24
CA THR A 78 11.35 -13.61 18.67
C THR A 78 10.63 -12.76 17.63
N VAL A 79 9.63 -13.32 16.97
CA VAL A 79 8.85 -12.66 15.93
C VAL A 79 7.90 -11.63 16.53
N LEU A 80 7.91 -10.41 16.02
CA LEU A 80 6.97 -9.35 16.34
C LEU A 80 5.82 -9.39 15.33
N LEU A 81 4.63 -9.81 15.76
CA LEU A 81 3.47 -9.93 14.88
C LEU A 81 2.61 -8.66 14.91
N PRO A 82 2.36 -8.02 13.76
CA PRO A 82 1.31 -7.00 13.62
C PRO A 82 -0.06 -7.56 14.01
N ALA A 83 -0.95 -6.68 14.48
CA ALA A 83 -2.30 -7.04 14.90
C ALA A 83 -3.25 -7.25 13.70
N TYR A 84 -2.91 -8.18 12.81
CA TYR A 84 -3.73 -8.53 11.65
C TYR A 84 -4.98 -9.33 12.02
N PRO A 85 -6.08 -9.16 11.26
CA PRO A 85 -7.33 -9.87 11.50
C PRO A 85 -7.25 -11.35 11.14
N LEU A 86 -6.38 -11.70 10.20
CA LEU A 86 -6.07 -13.06 9.77
C LEU A 86 -4.67 -13.44 10.25
N ASP A 87 -4.47 -14.71 10.58
CA ASP A 87 -3.21 -15.25 11.09
C ASP A 87 -2.28 -15.77 9.98
N ASP A 88 -2.52 -15.41 8.72
CA ASP A 88 -1.75 -15.86 7.55
C ASP A 88 -0.23 -15.65 7.74
N LEU A 89 0.19 -14.47 8.22
CA LEU A 89 1.60 -14.19 8.47
C LEU A 89 2.18 -15.09 9.57
N GLU A 90 1.42 -15.34 10.65
CA GLU A 90 1.85 -16.25 11.71
C GLU A 90 1.95 -17.69 11.19
N LYS A 91 0.94 -18.17 10.44
CA LYS A 91 0.92 -19.49 9.80
C LYS A 91 2.13 -19.66 8.88
N ALA A 92 2.42 -18.67 8.03
CA ALA A 92 3.56 -18.70 7.11
C ALA A 92 4.90 -18.75 7.86
N LEU A 93 5.09 -17.90 8.89
CA LEU A 93 6.32 -17.92 9.69
C LEU A 93 6.48 -19.22 10.50
N ARG A 94 5.38 -19.78 11.03
CA ARG A 94 5.40 -21.11 11.68
C ARG A 94 5.81 -22.21 10.72
N ALA A 95 5.33 -22.18 9.47
CA ALA A 95 5.73 -23.13 8.45
C ALA A 95 7.24 -23.08 8.13
N LEU A 96 7.87 -21.92 8.30
CA LEU A 96 9.33 -21.76 8.18
C LEU A 96 10.11 -22.19 9.44
N GLY A 97 9.41 -22.56 10.52
CA GLY A 97 10.01 -23.06 11.76
C GLY A 97 10.11 -22.06 12.91
N PHE A 98 9.60 -20.83 12.77
CA PHE A 98 9.54 -19.88 13.89
C PHE A 98 8.45 -20.29 14.89
N ASP A 99 8.77 -20.28 16.19
CA ASP A 99 7.85 -20.71 17.25
C ASP A 99 7.64 -19.69 18.38
N ARG A 100 8.44 -18.61 18.40
CA ARG A 100 8.42 -17.55 19.42
C ARG A 100 7.79 -16.27 18.86
N PHE A 101 6.63 -15.90 19.39
CA PHE A 101 5.86 -14.76 18.88
C PHE A 101 5.46 -13.79 19.99
N VAL A 102 5.52 -12.50 19.68
CA VAL A 102 4.88 -11.42 20.43
C VAL A 102 3.71 -10.94 19.59
N LYS A 103 2.48 -11.19 20.05
CA LYS A 103 1.27 -10.62 19.45
C LYS A 103 1.09 -9.20 19.97
N THR A 104 1.02 -8.23 19.07
CA THR A 104 0.90 -6.82 19.41
C THR A 104 -0.56 -6.36 19.40
N VAL A 105 -0.79 -5.13 19.89
CA VAL A 105 -2.05 -4.41 19.76
C VAL A 105 -1.77 -3.18 18.90
N ASP A 106 -2.66 -2.88 17.94
CA ASP A 106 -2.45 -1.78 16.99
C ASP A 106 -2.23 -0.44 17.71
N LEU A 107 -1.10 0.19 17.39
CA LEU A 107 -0.68 1.49 17.91
C LEU A 107 -0.65 1.53 19.46
N GLU A 108 -0.38 0.40 20.11
CA GLU A 108 -0.09 0.31 21.54
C GLU A 108 1.40 0.03 21.76
N PRO A 109 2.14 0.92 22.44
CA PRO A 109 3.54 0.68 22.76
C PRO A 109 3.71 -0.47 23.76
N PHE A 110 4.70 -1.33 23.53
CA PHE A 110 5.06 -2.41 24.44
C PHE A 110 6.58 -2.46 24.66
N ARG A 111 6.99 -3.09 25.77
CA ARG A 111 8.40 -3.25 26.13
C ARG A 111 8.96 -4.55 25.55
N ALA A 112 10.03 -4.43 24.77
CA ALA A 112 10.79 -5.54 24.20
C ALA A 112 12.24 -5.46 24.71
N GLY A 113 12.49 -5.98 25.92
CA GLY A 113 13.77 -5.83 26.60
C GLY A 113 14.11 -4.36 26.86
N PRO A 114 15.23 -3.82 26.33
CA PRO A 114 15.58 -2.41 26.48
C PRO A 114 14.77 -1.46 25.58
N LEU A 115 14.02 -1.97 24.60
CA LEU A 115 13.30 -1.17 23.62
C LEU A 115 11.83 -0.95 24.00
N THR A 116 11.28 0.19 23.60
CA THR A 116 9.84 0.39 23.46
C THR A 116 9.51 0.27 21.98
N LEU A 117 8.66 -0.68 21.62
CA LEU A 117 8.26 -0.90 20.23
C LEU A 117 6.76 -0.61 20.09
N MET A 118 6.35 -0.20 18.90
CA MET A 118 4.95 -0.01 18.57
C MET A 118 4.74 -0.36 17.09
N ILE A 119 3.71 -1.16 16.81
CA ILE A 119 3.37 -1.54 15.44
C ILE A 119 2.03 -0.89 15.09
N HIS A 120 1.96 -0.27 13.91
CA HIS A 120 0.70 0.17 13.34
C HIS A 120 0.29 -0.81 12.24
N ALA A 121 -0.80 -1.54 12.46
CA ALA A 121 -1.34 -2.49 11.51
C ALA A 121 -2.48 -1.86 10.72
N LEU A 122 -2.33 -1.85 9.40
CA LEU A 122 -3.37 -1.53 8.43
C LEU A 122 -4.02 -2.84 7.99
N VAL A 123 -5.33 -2.83 7.85
CA VAL A 123 -6.14 -4.06 7.73
C VAL A 123 -7.16 -3.97 6.60
N ALA A 124 -7.10 -2.97 5.74
CA ALA A 124 -8.01 -2.93 4.59
C ALA A 124 -7.71 -4.13 3.67
N PRO A 125 -8.72 -4.75 3.02
CA PRO A 125 -8.49 -5.85 2.08
C PRO A 125 -7.50 -5.48 0.95
N THR A 126 -7.39 -4.20 0.64
CA THR A 126 -6.47 -3.67 -0.36
C THR A 126 -5.03 -3.50 0.13
N ASP A 127 -4.77 -3.54 1.44
CA ASP A 127 -3.41 -3.51 2.01
C ASP A 127 -2.72 -4.88 1.79
N GLY A 128 -1.39 -4.93 1.66
CA GLY A 128 -0.64 -6.06 1.08
C GLY A 128 -0.52 -7.37 1.88
N PRO A 129 -0.79 -8.53 1.27
CA PRO A 129 -2.04 -9.29 1.45
C PRO A 129 -2.76 -9.12 2.80
N ILE A 130 -3.93 -8.46 2.79
CA ILE A 130 -4.87 -8.31 3.92
C ILE A 130 -4.14 -7.88 5.20
N GLY A 131 -3.26 -6.89 5.04
CA GLY A 131 -2.39 -6.40 6.10
C GLY A 131 -1.37 -5.43 5.53
N ASP A 132 -0.90 -4.47 6.29
CA ASP A 132 0.40 -3.81 6.07
C ASP A 132 0.79 -3.17 7.40
N SER A 133 2.08 -2.97 7.67
CA SER A 133 2.45 -2.39 8.96
C SER A 133 3.73 -1.57 8.99
N ALA A 134 3.70 -0.57 9.86
CA ALA A 134 4.85 0.21 10.27
C ALA A 134 5.34 -0.23 11.65
N LEU A 135 6.66 -0.16 11.84
CA LEU A 135 7.32 -0.39 13.13
C LEU A 135 7.95 0.91 13.62
N VAL A 136 7.61 1.31 14.84
CA VAL A 136 8.36 2.33 15.59
C VAL A 136 9.32 1.63 16.55
N ILE A 137 10.59 2.03 16.48
CA ILE A 137 11.67 1.55 17.35
C ILE A 137 12.13 2.72 18.21
N ASP A 138 11.96 2.59 19.53
CA ASP A 138 12.41 3.56 20.52
C ASP A 138 13.38 2.89 21.49
N ASP A 139 14.63 3.35 21.52
CA ASP A 139 15.68 2.83 22.41
C ASP A 139 15.90 3.69 23.68
N GLY A 140 15.06 4.71 23.88
CA GLY A 140 15.13 5.69 24.95
C GLY A 140 15.96 6.94 24.64
N ASP A 141 16.86 6.87 23.65
CA ASP A 141 17.61 8.02 23.15
C ASP A 141 17.15 8.44 21.75
N VAL A 142 16.81 7.48 20.90
CA VAL A 142 16.44 7.68 19.50
C VAL A 142 15.14 6.95 19.17
N ARG A 143 14.28 7.62 18.41
CA ARG A 143 13.01 7.07 17.90
C ARG A 143 12.97 7.05 16.38
N VAL A 144 12.90 5.85 15.81
CA VAL A 144 12.87 5.63 14.35
C VAL A 144 11.55 5.01 13.92
N LEU A 145 10.99 5.50 12.82
CA LEU A 145 9.86 4.89 12.13
C LEU A 145 10.37 4.13 10.91
N ASN A 146 10.16 2.82 10.87
CA ASN A 146 10.19 2.05 9.63
C ASN A 146 8.75 1.93 9.10
N MET A 147 8.42 2.70 8.05
CA MET A 147 7.06 2.79 7.52
C MET A 147 6.74 1.64 6.55
N ASN A 148 7.73 1.01 5.92
CA ASN A 148 7.55 0.04 4.82
C ASN A 148 6.58 0.60 3.75
N ASP A 149 5.68 -0.25 3.27
CA ASP A 149 4.61 0.09 2.32
C ASP A 149 3.40 0.75 2.98
N SER A 150 3.38 0.73 4.32
CA SER A 150 2.23 1.15 5.08
C SER A 150 1.95 2.64 4.89
N ARG A 151 0.67 2.96 5.05
CA ARG A 151 0.13 4.31 4.96
C ARG A 151 -0.52 4.70 6.27
N PRO A 152 0.28 5.08 7.30
CA PRO A 152 -0.24 5.37 8.63
C PRO A 152 -1.38 6.37 8.64
N LEU A 153 -2.52 5.96 9.21
CA LEU A 153 -3.76 6.75 9.19
C LEU A 153 -3.92 7.66 10.41
N ASP A 154 -3.16 7.39 11.47
CA ASP A 154 -3.23 8.09 12.76
C ASP A 154 -1.84 8.57 13.22
N PRO A 155 -1.33 9.66 12.64
CA PRO A 155 -0.02 10.18 13.00
C PRO A 155 0.01 10.72 14.43
N ASP A 156 -1.12 11.11 15.03
CA ASP A 156 -1.14 11.60 16.42
C ASP A 156 -0.83 10.46 17.39
N ARG A 157 -1.47 9.30 17.21
CA ARG A 157 -1.14 8.10 18.01
C ARG A 157 0.29 7.64 17.75
N LEU A 158 0.76 7.74 16.50
CA LEU A 158 2.13 7.40 16.16
C LEU A 158 3.14 8.31 16.89
N LEU A 159 2.85 9.61 16.98
CA LEU A 159 3.70 10.62 17.61
C LEU A 159 3.43 10.81 19.11
N ALA A 160 2.46 10.12 19.70
CA ALA A 160 2.05 10.30 21.10
C ALA A 160 3.19 10.08 22.11
N ASN A 161 4.20 9.28 21.74
CA ASN A 161 5.36 8.96 22.59
C ASN A 161 6.60 9.81 22.26
N GLY A 162 6.47 10.84 21.42
CA GLY A 162 7.55 11.78 21.11
C GLY A 162 7.83 11.93 19.62
N PRO A 163 8.66 12.92 19.25
CA PRO A 163 9.06 13.15 17.87
C PRO A 163 9.88 11.98 17.30
N LEU A 164 10.01 11.94 15.98
CA LEU A 164 10.83 10.94 15.28
C LEU A 164 12.19 11.56 14.93
N ASP A 165 13.27 10.86 15.28
CA ASP A 165 14.62 11.23 14.81
C ASP A 165 14.81 10.84 13.36
N ALA A 166 14.24 9.71 12.92
CA ALA A 166 14.30 9.30 11.52
C ALA A 166 13.04 8.57 11.06
N ALA A 167 12.71 8.70 9.78
CA ALA A 167 11.69 7.90 9.12
C ALA A 167 12.23 7.27 7.82
N PHE A 168 12.02 5.96 7.68
CA PHE A 168 12.20 5.20 6.45
C PHE A 168 10.83 5.08 5.79
N LEU A 169 10.66 5.57 4.57
CA LEU A 169 9.35 5.61 3.92
C LEU A 169 9.38 5.21 2.44
N GLN A 170 8.28 4.61 1.98
CA GLN A 170 8.03 4.36 0.55
C GLN A 170 7.85 5.68 -0.21
N PHE A 171 8.65 5.84 -1.27
CA PHE A 171 8.57 7.00 -2.17
C PHE A 171 8.31 6.61 -3.63
N SER A 172 8.70 5.40 -4.00
CA SER A 172 8.51 4.83 -5.33
C SER A 172 7.25 3.99 -5.39
N GLY A 173 6.66 3.84 -6.58
CA GLY A 173 5.46 3.03 -6.76
C GLY A 173 5.82 1.54 -6.76
N ALA A 174 4.93 0.71 -6.22
CA ALA A 174 4.99 -0.75 -6.29
C ALA A 174 3.71 -1.26 -6.96
N ILE A 175 3.47 -0.86 -8.22
CA ILE A 175 2.23 -1.19 -8.94
C ILE A 175 2.44 -1.20 -10.45
N TRP A 176 1.68 -2.04 -11.14
CA TRP A 176 1.76 -2.22 -12.59
C TRP A 176 1.15 -1.10 -13.45
N TYR A 177 0.42 -0.17 -12.84
CA TYR A 177 -0.26 0.90 -13.56
C TYR A 177 0.66 2.11 -13.80
N PRO A 178 0.71 2.67 -15.02
CA PRO A 178 -0.07 2.32 -16.22
C PRO A 178 0.62 1.33 -17.18
N MET A 179 1.84 0.91 -16.86
CA MET A 179 2.79 0.24 -17.76
C MET A 179 2.25 -1.01 -18.47
N ILE A 180 1.48 -1.85 -17.78
CA ILE A 180 0.93 -3.08 -18.39
C ILE A 180 -0.33 -2.87 -19.23
N TYR A 181 -0.90 -1.66 -19.20
CA TYR A 181 -2.16 -1.39 -19.87
C TYR A 181 -1.93 -1.09 -21.36
N ASP A 182 -2.82 -1.60 -22.20
CA ASP A 182 -2.80 -1.29 -23.64
C ASP A 182 -3.44 0.09 -23.88
N TYR A 183 -2.68 1.14 -23.54
CA TYR A 183 -3.01 2.54 -23.83
C TYR A 183 -2.14 3.07 -24.96
N PRO A 184 -2.64 4.04 -25.75
CA PRO A 184 -1.79 4.79 -26.67
C PRO A 184 -0.60 5.46 -25.95
N ASP A 185 0.55 5.57 -26.61
CA ASP A 185 1.81 6.06 -26.02
C ASP A 185 1.67 7.41 -25.31
N ASN A 186 0.92 8.35 -25.91
CA ASN A 186 0.68 9.65 -25.30
C ASN A 186 -0.10 9.55 -23.98
N ALA A 187 -1.07 8.63 -23.91
CA ALA A 187 -1.82 8.37 -22.68
C ALA A 187 -0.92 7.67 -21.65
N GLN A 188 -0.04 6.75 -22.06
CA GLN A 188 0.94 6.13 -21.18
C GLN A 188 1.83 7.18 -20.50
N GLN A 189 2.41 8.10 -21.28
CA GLN A 189 3.27 9.16 -20.75
C GLN A 189 2.52 10.08 -19.77
N VAL A 190 1.31 10.52 -20.13
CA VAL A 190 0.49 11.40 -19.26
C VAL A 190 0.10 10.71 -17.96
N LEU A 191 -0.34 9.45 -18.03
CA LEU A 191 -0.75 8.67 -16.85
C LEU A 191 0.45 8.32 -15.98
N GLY A 192 1.59 7.98 -16.59
CA GLY A 192 2.86 7.67 -15.92
C GLY A 192 3.40 8.90 -15.17
N HIS A 193 3.48 10.05 -15.84
CA HIS A 193 3.88 11.31 -15.21
C HIS A 193 2.95 11.68 -14.05
N LYS A 194 1.63 11.60 -14.25
CA LYS A 194 0.64 11.86 -13.17
C LYS A 194 0.87 10.93 -11.97
N LYS A 195 1.16 9.66 -12.21
CA LYS A 195 1.43 8.67 -11.16
C LYS A 195 2.75 8.96 -10.42
N ARG A 196 3.83 9.25 -11.15
CA ARG A 196 5.15 9.64 -10.60
C ARG A 196 5.04 10.87 -9.71
N VAL A 197 4.36 11.92 -10.18
CA VAL A 197 4.16 13.14 -9.37
C VAL A 197 3.33 12.84 -8.13
N ALA A 198 2.24 12.08 -8.26
CA ALA A 198 1.35 11.80 -7.14
C ALA A 198 2.02 10.99 -6.02
N GLN A 199 2.86 10.00 -6.35
CA GLN A 199 3.53 9.20 -5.33
C GLN A 199 4.65 9.96 -4.61
N LEU A 200 5.45 10.78 -5.32
CA LEU A 200 6.46 11.64 -4.70
C LEU A 200 5.80 12.67 -3.76
N ALA A 201 4.70 13.28 -4.22
CA ALA A 201 3.93 14.22 -3.40
C ALA A 201 3.33 13.55 -2.15
N ARG A 202 2.82 12.31 -2.29
CA ARG A 202 2.31 11.53 -1.16
C ARG A 202 3.39 11.23 -0.13
N ALA A 203 4.56 10.80 -0.59
CA ALA A 203 5.71 10.53 0.28
C ALA A 203 6.16 11.79 1.02
N PHE A 204 6.25 12.93 0.31
CA PHE A 204 6.55 14.22 0.92
C PHE A 204 5.48 14.66 1.94
N ARG A 205 4.20 14.39 1.67
CA ARG A 205 3.13 14.69 2.61
C ARG A 205 3.31 13.97 3.95
N TYR A 206 3.83 12.74 3.95
CA TYR A 206 4.17 12.06 5.19
C TYR A 206 5.31 12.73 5.95
N ILE A 207 6.31 13.26 5.25
CA ILE A 207 7.39 14.04 5.87
C ILE A 207 6.83 15.31 6.51
N GLU A 208 5.88 15.99 5.87
CA GLU A 208 5.22 17.17 6.46
C GLU A 208 4.40 16.83 7.71
N VAL A 209 3.69 15.70 7.69
CA VAL A 209 2.78 15.30 8.77
C VAL A 209 3.52 14.71 9.97
N LEU A 210 4.55 13.90 9.72
CA LEU A 210 5.30 13.21 10.76
C LEU A 210 6.49 14.03 11.28
N ASP A 211 6.94 15.02 10.50
CA ASP A 211 8.07 15.93 10.79
C ASP A 211 9.32 15.25 11.38
N PRO A 212 9.83 14.16 10.78
CA PRO A 212 11.04 13.51 11.27
C PRO A 212 12.27 14.39 11.03
N ALA A 213 13.27 14.32 11.91
CA ALA A 213 14.51 15.08 11.74
C ALA A 213 15.31 14.62 10.50
N PHE A 214 15.30 13.31 10.22
CA PHE A 214 15.93 12.71 9.04
C PHE A 214 14.97 11.81 8.26
N VAL A 215 15.15 11.75 6.95
CA VAL A 215 14.32 10.92 6.05
C VAL A 215 15.22 10.04 5.20
N VAL A 216 14.91 8.75 5.15
CA VAL A 216 15.56 7.78 4.29
C VAL A 216 14.54 7.24 3.28
N PRO A 217 14.75 7.43 1.96
CA PRO A 217 13.96 6.75 0.94
C PRO A 217 14.15 5.23 1.06
N SER A 218 13.05 4.48 1.15
CA SER A 218 13.05 3.01 1.29
C SER A 218 11.83 2.40 0.58
N ALA A 219 11.68 1.07 0.63
CA ALA A 219 10.54 0.34 0.07
C ALA A 219 10.24 0.68 -1.40
N GLY A 220 11.30 0.76 -2.20
CA GLY A 220 11.23 1.00 -3.63
C GLY A 220 12.39 1.83 -4.18
N PRO A 221 12.53 1.89 -5.52
CA PRO A 221 11.93 0.94 -6.45
C PRO A 221 12.65 -0.42 -6.39
N PRO A 222 11.99 -1.53 -6.79
CA PRO A 222 12.72 -2.73 -7.23
C PRO A 222 13.44 -2.45 -8.56
N CYS A 223 14.27 -3.37 -9.03
CA CYS A 223 14.69 -3.39 -10.44
C CYS A 223 14.20 -4.63 -11.17
N PHE A 224 14.10 -4.49 -12.49
CA PHE A 224 13.65 -5.51 -13.43
C PHE A 224 14.85 -6.00 -14.25
N LEU A 225 15.25 -7.25 -14.07
CA LEU A 225 16.45 -7.78 -14.73
C LEU A 225 16.14 -8.75 -15.86
N ASP A 226 14.89 -9.19 -15.99
CA ASP A 226 14.48 -10.04 -17.12
C ASP A 226 14.40 -9.20 -18.41
N ASP A 227 14.87 -9.76 -19.54
CA ASP A 227 14.92 -9.07 -20.83
C ASP A 227 13.54 -8.54 -21.26
N ASP A 228 12.45 -9.25 -20.95
CA ASP A 228 11.08 -8.83 -21.31
C ASP A 228 10.59 -7.63 -20.47
N LEU A 229 11.24 -7.34 -19.36
CA LEU A 229 10.83 -6.34 -18.36
C LEU A 229 11.88 -5.23 -18.14
N PHE A 230 13.07 -5.34 -18.74
CA PHE A 230 14.21 -4.47 -18.45
C PHE A 230 13.92 -2.99 -18.69
N GLU A 231 13.10 -2.67 -19.71
CA GLU A 231 12.67 -1.30 -20.04
C GLU A 231 11.72 -0.68 -19.01
N LEU A 232 11.22 -1.45 -18.02
CA LEU A 232 10.42 -0.89 -16.94
C LEU A 232 11.26 -0.10 -15.93
N ASN A 233 12.57 -0.33 -15.88
CA ASN A 233 13.46 0.46 -15.03
C ASN A 233 13.51 1.92 -15.49
N ASP A 234 13.65 2.85 -14.53
CA ASP A 234 13.93 4.26 -14.85
C ASP A 234 15.42 4.42 -15.22
N LEU A 235 15.77 4.05 -16.47
CA LEU A 235 17.17 4.00 -16.95
C LEU A 235 17.79 5.39 -17.14
N HIS A 236 16.97 6.40 -17.44
CA HIS A 236 17.43 7.70 -17.91
C HIS A 236 16.82 8.90 -17.16
N GLY A 237 16.09 8.67 -16.06
CA GLY A 237 15.42 9.73 -15.33
C GLY A 237 14.15 10.22 -16.03
N ASP A 238 13.41 9.29 -16.66
CA ASP A 238 12.26 9.61 -17.48
C ASP A 238 11.12 10.20 -16.63
N GLU A 239 10.58 11.35 -17.06
CA GLU A 239 9.57 12.11 -16.31
C GLU A 239 8.25 11.34 -16.11
N TRP A 240 8.00 10.28 -16.88
CA TRP A 240 6.80 9.46 -16.81
C TRP A 240 7.02 8.04 -16.31
N ASN A 241 8.26 7.63 -16.01
CA ASN A 241 8.51 6.33 -15.39
C ASN A 241 7.98 6.37 -13.93
N THR A 242 7.23 5.35 -13.53
CA THR A 242 6.60 5.29 -12.20
C THR A 242 7.49 4.71 -11.10
N PHE A 243 8.75 4.40 -11.42
CA PHE A 243 9.77 3.87 -10.51
C PHE A 243 10.95 4.84 -10.35
N PRO A 244 10.73 6.09 -9.85
CA PRO A 244 11.83 6.98 -9.47
C PRO A 244 12.73 6.28 -8.46
N ASP A 245 14.01 6.63 -8.48
CA ASP A 245 15.03 6.14 -7.56
C ASP A 245 15.25 7.09 -6.36
N GLN A 246 16.12 6.65 -5.45
CA GLN A 246 16.38 7.35 -4.20
C GLN A 246 16.95 8.77 -4.42
N PRO A 247 17.96 9.00 -5.29
CA PRO A 247 18.41 10.36 -5.61
C PRO A 247 17.30 11.26 -6.12
N THR A 248 16.45 10.78 -7.05
CA THR A 248 15.32 11.57 -7.58
C THR A 248 14.40 12.08 -6.46
N PHE A 249 14.08 11.22 -5.48
CA PHE A 249 13.24 11.65 -4.37
C PHE A 249 13.97 12.57 -3.39
N LEU A 250 15.26 12.38 -3.16
CA LEU A 250 16.06 13.27 -2.31
C LEU A 250 16.14 14.68 -2.90
N ASP A 251 16.31 14.80 -4.22
CA ASP A 251 16.26 16.09 -4.91
C ASP A 251 14.86 16.72 -4.77
N TYR A 252 13.80 15.92 -4.97
CA TYR A 252 12.42 16.37 -4.83
C TYR A 252 12.12 16.99 -3.46
N ILE A 253 12.62 16.40 -2.37
CA ILE A 253 12.39 16.95 -1.01
C ILE A 253 13.31 18.14 -0.70
N ALA A 254 14.54 18.15 -1.22
CA ALA A 254 15.49 19.26 -1.05
C ALA A 254 15.00 20.54 -1.74
N GLU A 255 14.47 20.44 -2.95
CA GLU A 255 13.83 21.55 -3.68
C GLU A 255 12.65 22.19 -2.92
N ARG A 256 12.07 21.46 -1.96
CA ARG A 256 10.96 21.90 -1.11
C ARG A 256 11.40 22.30 0.30
N GLY A 257 12.70 22.48 0.51
CA GLY A 257 13.28 22.99 1.76
C GLY A 257 13.42 21.95 2.88
N ARG A 258 13.49 20.66 2.55
CA ARG A 258 13.78 19.60 3.52
C ARG A 258 15.21 19.05 3.34
N ASP A 259 16.13 19.52 4.18
CA ASP A 259 17.57 19.15 4.12
C ASP A 259 17.91 17.86 4.91
N GLY A 260 16.92 17.23 5.53
CA GLY A 260 17.07 16.02 6.35
C GLY A 260 17.20 14.71 5.56
N GLY A 261 17.20 14.76 4.23
CA GLY A 261 17.29 13.57 3.37
C GLY A 261 18.62 12.83 3.50
N ARG A 262 18.58 11.50 3.58
CA ARG A 262 19.75 10.63 3.67
C ARG A 262 19.65 9.51 2.66
N LEU A 263 20.61 9.44 1.74
CA LEU A 263 20.76 8.30 0.86
C LEU A 263 21.27 7.11 1.67
N MET A 264 20.66 5.95 1.49
CA MET A 264 21.21 4.67 1.92
C MET A 264 21.08 3.68 0.77
N ILE A 265 22.18 3.00 0.46
CA ILE A 265 22.24 1.87 -0.49
C ILE A 265 22.47 0.58 0.30
N PRO A 266 22.14 -0.62 -0.22
CA PRO A 266 22.38 -1.88 0.47
C PRO A 266 23.81 -1.97 1.04
N GLY A 267 23.91 -2.38 2.30
CA GLY A 267 25.15 -2.42 3.08
C GLY A 267 25.56 -1.08 3.70
N THR A 268 24.84 0.02 3.46
CA THR A 268 25.08 1.30 4.15
C THR A 268 24.78 1.15 5.62
N VAL A 269 25.69 1.61 6.46
CA VAL A 269 25.53 1.65 7.92
C VAL A 269 25.28 3.09 8.34
N ALA A 270 24.17 3.34 9.03
CA ALA A 270 23.85 4.59 9.69
C ALA A 270 24.08 4.49 11.20
N GLU A 271 24.71 5.51 11.77
CA GLU A 271 24.78 5.75 13.22
C GLU A 271 23.85 6.90 13.57
N VAL A 272 22.74 6.59 14.24
CA VAL A 272 21.68 7.55 14.60
C VAL A 272 21.78 7.89 16.08
N ALA A 273 21.79 9.19 16.36
CA ALA A 273 21.78 9.79 17.70
C ALA A 273 20.89 11.05 17.67
N PRO A 274 20.48 11.61 18.83
CA PRO A 274 19.68 12.83 18.86
C PRO A 274 20.28 13.94 17.99
N GLY A 275 19.55 14.39 16.97
CA GLY A 275 19.97 15.44 16.03
C GLY A 275 21.13 15.07 15.10
N ARG A 276 21.53 13.80 15.01
CA ARG A 276 22.68 13.34 14.22
C ARG A 276 22.37 12.02 13.48
N PHE A 277 22.66 11.99 12.18
CA PHE A 277 22.49 10.82 11.31
C PHE A 277 23.67 10.73 10.34
N ASP A 278 24.62 9.85 10.64
CA ASP A 278 25.85 9.69 9.86
C ASP A 278 25.82 8.38 9.10
N VAL A 279 26.06 8.46 7.79
CA VAL A 279 26.04 7.31 6.89
C VAL A 279 27.46 6.93 6.48
N ARG A 280 27.69 5.63 6.36
CA ARG A 280 28.88 5.05 5.74
C ARG A 280 28.45 4.03 4.70
N HIS A 281 28.72 4.34 3.44
CA HIS A 281 28.41 3.46 2.31
C HIS A 281 29.49 2.39 2.13
N PRO A 282 29.13 1.19 1.66
CA PRO A 282 30.09 0.13 1.33
C PRO A 282 30.85 0.42 0.03
N VAL A 283 30.23 1.17 -0.88
CA VAL A 283 30.80 1.65 -2.15
C VAL A 283 30.33 3.09 -2.38
N ASP A 284 30.98 3.80 -3.30
CA ASP A 284 30.54 5.13 -3.71
C ASP A 284 29.19 5.04 -4.46
N PRO A 285 28.10 5.67 -3.98
CA PRO A 285 26.81 5.64 -4.64
C PRO A 285 26.84 6.15 -6.10
N ALA A 286 27.79 7.02 -6.46
CA ALA A 286 27.97 7.48 -7.84
C ALA A 286 28.19 6.32 -8.83
N THR A 287 28.81 5.22 -8.39
CA THR A 287 29.02 4.02 -9.21
C THR A 287 27.73 3.28 -9.59
N ILE A 288 26.61 3.63 -8.95
CA ILE A 288 25.29 3.04 -9.19
C ILE A 288 24.41 4.04 -9.94
N PHE A 289 24.36 5.29 -9.48
CA PHE A 289 23.36 6.25 -9.95
C PHE A 289 23.83 7.12 -11.12
N ASP A 290 25.13 7.38 -11.29
CA ASP A 290 25.63 8.22 -12.39
C ASP A 290 25.54 7.50 -13.76
N ASP A 291 25.67 6.17 -13.76
CA ASP A 291 25.48 5.30 -14.92
C ASP A 291 24.65 4.06 -14.56
N LYS A 292 23.38 4.32 -14.21
CA LYS A 292 22.42 3.28 -13.81
C LYS A 292 22.21 2.21 -14.86
N HIS A 293 22.23 2.59 -16.14
CA HIS A 293 22.03 1.63 -17.22
C HIS A 293 23.15 0.58 -17.24
N SER A 294 24.42 1.00 -17.29
CA SER A 294 25.55 0.05 -17.25
C SER A 294 25.56 -0.78 -15.96
N TYR A 295 25.18 -0.18 -14.83
CA TYR A 295 25.05 -0.90 -13.56
C TYR A 295 24.00 -2.04 -13.65
N LEU A 296 22.82 -1.75 -14.20
CA LEU A 296 21.73 -2.71 -14.35
C LEU A 296 22.05 -3.80 -15.38
N GLU A 297 22.71 -3.48 -16.50
CA GLU A 297 23.19 -4.49 -17.47
C GLU A 297 24.17 -5.46 -16.81
N ALA A 298 25.13 -4.93 -16.03
CA ALA A 298 26.06 -5.76 -15.29
C ALA A 298 25.35 -6.60 -14.22
N TYR A 299 24.30 -6.07 -13.60
CA TYR A 299 23.50 -6.82 -12.62
C TYR A 299 22.67 -7.92 -13.26
N GLN A 300 21.96 -7.61 -14.35
CA GLN A 300 21.24 -8.58 -15.18
C GLN A 300 22.17 -9.72 -15.60
N ALA A 301 23.38 -9.42 -16.08
CA ALA A 301 24.33 -10.45 -16.49
C ALA A 301 24.70 -11.43 -15.36
N ARG A 302 24.82 -10.95 -14.12
CA ARG A 302 25.06 -11.82 -12.95
C ARG A 302 23.82 -12.64 -12.57
N LYS A 303 22.62 -12.08 -12.72
CA LYS A 303 21.36 -12.72 -12.32
C LYS A 303 20.69 -13.56 -13.43
N ARG A 304 21.21 -13.54 -14.66
CA ARG A 304 20.68 -14.34 -15.79
C ARG A 304 20.46 -15.82 -15.46
N PRO A 305 21.41 -16.55 -14.83
CA PRO A 305 21.17 -17.95 -14.46
C PRO A 305 20.05 -18.13 -13.43
N VAL A 306 19.86 -17.14 -12.54
CA VAL A 306 18.77 -17.14 -11.55
C VAL A 306 17.43 -16.94 -12.26
N ILE A 307 17.34 -15.97 -13.17
CA ILE A 307 16.14 -15.71 -13.98
C ILE A 307 15.76 -16.94 -14.80
N GLU A 308 16.73 -17.60 -15.45
CA GLU A 308 16.50 -18.84 -16.20
C GLU A 308 15.96 -19.96 -15.30
N ALA A 309 16.46 -20.07 -14.06
CA ALA A 309 15.98 -21.05 -13.09
C ALA A 309 14.55 -20.75 -12.61
N GLU A 310 14.23 -19.49 -12.29
CA GLU A 310 12.87 -19.05 -11.97
C GLU A 310 11.92 -19.37 -13.13
N ARG A 311 12.36 -19.05 -14.35
CA ARG A 311 11.61 -19.35 -15.57
C ARG A 311 11.42 -20.85 -15.84
N ALA A 312 12.27 -21.71 -15.30
CA ALA A 312 12.08 -23.14 -15.42
C ALA A 312 11.13 -23.67 -14.33
N ALA A 313 11.14 -23.07 -13.14
CA ALA A 313 10.43 -23.55 -11.96
C ALA A 313 8.90 -23.48 -12.08
N TRP A 314 8.38 -22.47 -12.78
CA TRP A 314 6.93 -22.33 -12.99
C TRP A 314 6.37 -23.16 -14.16
N LEU A 315 7.23 -23.71 -15.03
CA LEU A 315 6.81 -24.54 -16.17
C LEU A 315 6.29 -25.88 -15.65
N GLY A 316 5.25 -26.38 -16.28
CA GLY A 316 4.66 -27.66 -15.86
C GLY A 316 3.59 -28.16 -16.81
N SER A 317 2.86 -29.17 -16.35
CA SER A 317 1.74 -29.74 -17.10
C SER A 317 0.61 -28.73 -17.26
N ARG A 318 -0.04 -28.74 -18.44
CA ARG A 318 -1.30 -28.06 -18.68
C ARG A 318 -2.39 -28.55 -17.72
N VAL A 319 -3.24 -27.63 -17.28
CA VAL A 319 -4.46 -27.94 -16.53
C VAL A 319 -5.71 -27.63 -17.36
N ASP A 320 -6.84 -28.28 -17.08
CA ASP A 320 -8.14 -27.90 -17.63
C ASP A 320 -8.63 -26.65 -16.91
N LEU A 321 -8.21 -25.47 -17.39
CA LEU A 321 -8.45 -24.20 -16.69
C LEU A 321 -9.93 -23.97 -16.40
N LEU A 322 -10.82 -24.27 -17.35
CA LEU A 322 -12.25 -24.08 -17.13
C LEU A 322 -12.75 -24.97 -15.99
N ALA A 323 -12.44 -26.27 -16.02
CA ALA A 323 -12.92 -27.21 -15.01
C ALA A 323 -12.34 -26.88 -13.62
N GLU A 324 -11.03 -26.62 -13.53
CA GLU A 324 -10.35 -26.30 -12.27
C GLU A 324 -10.85 -24.98 -11.68
N LEU A 325 -10.95 -23.92 -12.48
CA LEU A 325 -11.46 -22.62 -12.00
C LEU A 325 -12.95 -22.67 -11.65
N GLN A 326 -13.76 -23.46 -12.34
CA GLN A 326 -15.15 -23.67 -11.92
C GLN A 326 -15.24 -24.37 -10.57
N ALA A 327 -14.43 -25.41 -10.35
CA ALA A 327 -14.41 -26.15 -9.09
C ALA A 327 -13.88 -25.30 -7.92
N TRP A 328 -12.84 -24.50 -8.15
CA TRP A 328 -12.23 -23.66 -7.14
C TRP A 328 -13.01 -22.36 -6.90
N TRP A 329 -13.30 -21.59 -7.94
CA TRP A 329 -13.91 -20.26 -7.82
C TRP A 329 -15.43 -20.28 -7.76
N GLY A 330 -16.11 -21.34 -8.23
CA GLY A 330 -17.57 -21.43 -8.15
C GLY A 330 -18.12 -21.22 -6.72
N PRO A 331 -17.65 -21.99 -5.72
CA PRO A 331 -18.06 -21.80 -4.33
C PRO A 331 -17.70 -20.43 -3.74
N LEU A 332 -16.63 -19.78 -4.23
CA LEU A 332 -16.22 -18.45 -3.81
C LEU A 332 -17.16 -17.38 -4.41
N LEU A 333 -17.49 -17.48 -5.70
CA LEU A 333 -18.42 -16.59 -6.39
C LEU A 333 -19.81 -16.62 -5.74
N GLU A 334 -20.28 -17.80 -5.32
CA GLU A 334 -21.54 -17.95 -4.60
C GLU A 334 -21.59 -17.14 -3.28
N GLN A 335 -20.45 -16.99 -2.60
CA GLN A 335 -20.33 -16.31 -1.30
C GLN A 335 -19.93 -14.83 -1.40
N ALA A 336 -19.40 -14.39 -2.54
CA ALA A 336 -18.82 -13.06 -2.74
C ALA A 336 -19.87 -11.98 -3.05
N ASP A 337 -20.80 -11.72 -2.14
CA ASP A 337 -21.94 -10.83 -2.39
C ASP A 337 -21.54 -9.39 -2.77
N MET A 338 -20.75 -8.73 -1.92
CA MET A 338 -20.32 -7.33 -2.07
C MET A 338 -19.32 -7.19 -3.21
N ILE A 339 -18.38 -8.13 -3.36
CA ILE A 339 -17.40 -8.15 -4.44
C ILE A 339 -18.09 -8.36 -5.79
N CYS A 340 -18.97 -9.37 -5.92
CA CYS A 340 -19.71 -9.59 -7.16
C CYS A 340 -20.59 -8.39 -7.50
N ALA A 341 -21.26 -7.77 -6.53
CA ALA A 341 -22.05 -6.56 -6.76
C ALA A 341 -21.19 -5.33 -7.09
N GLY A 342 -19.98 -5.24 -6.56
CA GLY A 342 -19.02 -4.17 -6.85
C GLY A 342 -18.40 -4.26 -8.25
N ILE A 343 -18.24 -5.48 -8.77
CA ILE A 343 -17.74 -5.74 -10.14
C ILE A 343 -18.91 -5.71 -11.14
N ASN A 344 -19.96 -6.48 -10.86
CA ASN A 344 -21.26 -6.58 -11.55
C ASN A 344 -21.19 -6.69 -13.08
N GLN A 345 -20.09 -7.23 -13.61
CA GLN A 345 -19.82 -7.30 -15.05
C GLN A 345 -18.92 -8.49 -15.34
N PRO A 346 -18.98 -9.05 -16.56
CA PRO A 346 -18.01 -10.06 -16.99
C PRO A 346 -16.58 -9.52 -17.04
N VAL A 347 -15.61 -10.38 -16.75
CA VAL A 347 -14.17 -10.12 -16.86
C VAL A 347 -13.54 -11.20 -17.72
N LEU A 348 -12.77 -10.79 -18.73
CA LEU A 348 -12.05 -11.72 -19.60
C LEU A 348 -10.68 -12.06 -19.02
N LEU A 349 -10.40 -13.36 -18.91
CA LEU A 349 -9.07 -13.92 -18.71
C LEU A 349 -8.65 -14.60 -20.04
N ASP A 350 -7.69 -14.00 -20.73
CA ASP A 350 -7.13 -14.52 -21.98
C ASP A 350 -5.77 -15.14 -21.69
N ALA A 351 -5.71 -16.47 -21.70
CA ALA A 351 -4.49 -17.25 -21.47
C ALA A 351 -3.77 -17.61 -22.79
N GLY A 352 -4.05 -16.88 -23.89
CA GLY A 352 -3.50 -17.16 -25.20
C GLY A 352 -4.27 -18.24 -25.97
N ASP A 353 -4.03 -19.52 -25.66
CA ASP A 353 -4.69 -20.65 -26.33
C ASP A 353 -6.10 -20.95 -25.79
N GLU A 354 -6.47 -20.37 -24.66
CA GLU A 354 -7.77 -20.50 -24.03
C GLU A 354 -8.24 -19.16 -23.46
N ARG A 355 -9.53 -18.89 -23.63
CA ARG A 355 -10.19 -17.66 -23.14
C ARG A 355 -11.33 -18.05 -22.22
N LEU A 356 -11.36 -17.44 -21.05
CA LEU A 356 -12.37 -17.66 -20.02
C LEU A 356 -12.98 -16.34 -19.58
N VAL A 357 -14.23 -16.39 -19.17
CA VAL A 357 -14.98 -15.26 -18.62
C VAL A 357 -15.38 -15.59 -17.19
N ILE A 358 -15.03 -14.70 -16.27
CA ILE A 358 -15.55 -14.68 -14.91
C ILE A 358 -16.76 -13.75 -14.95
N ASP A 359 -17.96 -14.33 -14.91
CA ASP A 359 -19.20 -13.59 -14.94
C ASP A 359 -19.65 -13.30 -13.51
N PHE A 360 -19.34 -12.11 -13.00
CA PHE A 360 -19.69 -11.72 -11.62
C PHE A 360 -21.18 -11.42 -11.44
N ALA A 361 -21.92 -11.17 -12.52
CA ALA A 361 -23.37 -10.98 -12.44
C ALA A 361 -24.08 -12.33 -12.28
N GLU A 362 -23.66 -13.33 -13.08
CA GLU A 362 -24.21 -14.68 -13.03
C GLU A 362 -23.49 -15.61 -12.03
N ARG A 363 -22.39 -15.13 -11.43
CA ARG A 363 -21.53 -15.85 -10.46
C ARG A 363 -20.99 -17.17 -11.00
N VAL A 364 -20.52 -17.18 -12.25
CA VAL A 364 -19.97 -18.38 -12.91
C VAL A 364 -18.70 -18.10 -13.68
N VAL A 365 -17.83 -19.11 -13.79
CA VAL A 365 -16.74 -19.13 -14.76
C VAL A 365 -17.21 -19.89 -16.00
N ARG A 366 -17.04 -19.31 -17.19
CA ARG A 366 -17.54 -19.88 -18.45
C ARG A 366 -16.63 -19.53 -19.62
N ARG A 367 -16.87 -20.16 -20.78
CA ARG A 367 -16.28 -19.70 -22.05
C ARG A 367 -16.93 -18.38 -22.49
N PRO A 368 -16.19 -17.51 -23.19
CA PRO A 368 -16.77 -16.30 -23.77
C PRO A 368 -17.82 -16.65 -24.81
N ALA A 369 -18.86 -15.82 -24.91
CA ALA A 369 -19.78 -15.84 -26.04
C ALA A 369 -19.10 -15.28 -27.30
N ASP A 370 -19.65 -15.60 -28.48
CA ASP A 370 -19.12 -15.11 -29.75
C ASP A 370 -19.08 -13.57 -29.78
N GLY A 371 -17.88 -13.02 -30.00
CA GLY A 371 -17.66 -11.58 -30.02
C GLY A 371 -17.76 -10.88 -28.66
N GLU A 372 -17.82 -11.64 -27.55
CA GLU A 372 -17.86 -11.05 -26.22
C GLU A 372 -16.56 -10.27 -25.95
N ASP A 373 -16.72 -9.00 -25.62
CA ASP A 373 -15.63 -8.05 -25.39
C ASP A 373 -15.86 -7.33 -24.06
N PRO A 374 -15.53 -7.96 -22.92
CA PRO A 374 -15.79 -7.39 -21.60
C PRO A 374 -15.00 -6.11 -21.31
N ARG A 375 -15.49 -5.34 -20.33
CA ARG A 375 -14.89 -4.06 -19.92
C ARG A 375 -13.47 -4.22 -19.39
N TYR A 376 -13.22 -5.28 -18.63
CA TYR A 376 -11.93 -5.62 -18.02
C TYR A 376 -11.40 -6.89 -18.67
N GLN A 377 -10.14 -6.86 -19.08
CA GLN A 377 -9.49 -7.97 -19.78
C GLN A 377 -8.05 -8.10 -19.30
N PHE A 378 -7.63 -9.31 -19.01
CA PHE A 378 -6.25 -9.66 -18.70
C PHE A 378 -5.73 -10.63 -19.76
N PHE A 379 -4.53 -10.37 -20.26
CA PHE A 379 -3.82 -11.21 -21.23
C PHE A 379 -2.56 -11.72 -20.55
N ILE A 380 -2.52 -13.02 -20.28
CA ILE A 380 -1.50 -13.66 -19.46
C ILE A 380 -0.99 -14.89 -20.20
N ASP A 381 0.30 -15.18 -20.10
CA ASP A 381 0.83 -16.38 -20.72
C ASP A 381 0.27 -17.63 -20.05
N ARG A 382 -0.13 -18.62 -20.87
CA ARG A 382 -0.79 -19.85 -20.41
C ARG A 382 -0.04 -20.55 -19.28
N GLU A 383 1.29 -20.57 -19.36
CA GLU A 383 2.16 -21.24 -18.38
C GLU A 383 2.05 -20.63 -16.98
N LEU A 384 1.83 -19.32 -16.89
CA LEU A 384 1.63 -18.62 -15.61
C LEU A 384 0.29 -18.98 -15.01
N VAL A 385 -0.77 -18.99 -15.82
CA VAL A 385 -2.11 -19.36 -15.36
C VAL A 385 -2.12 -20.83 -14.93
N ASP A 386 -1.49 -21.72 -15.71
CA ASP A 386 -1.35 -23.13 -15.36
C ASP A 386 -0.60 -23.29 -14.02
N HIS A 387 0.48 -22.53 -13.80
CA HIS A 387 1.22 -22.55 -12.53
C HIS A 387 0.34 -22.11 -11.35
N LEU A 388 -0.32 -20.95 -11.47
CA LEU A 388 -1.17 -20.39 -10.41
C LEU A 388 -2.29 -21.35 -10.01
N VAL A 389 -2.91 -22.04 -10.99
CA VAL A 389 -3.97 -23.01 -10.73
C VAL A 389 -3.41 -24.30 -10.14
N ARG A 390 -2.30 -24.83 -10.68
CA ARG A 390 -1.68 -26.08 -10.21
C ARG A 390 -1.18 -25.97 -8.77
N GLU A 391 -0.53 -24.86 -8.43
CA GLU A 391 -0.03 -24.59 -7.08
C GLU A 391 -1.11 -23.98 -6.16
N HIS A 392 -2.32 -23.78 -6.69
CA HIS A 392 -3.47 -23.22 -5.97
C HIS A 392 -3.12 -21.90 -5.26
N VAL A 393 -2.45 -20.99 -5.99
CA VAL A 393 -2.00 -19.69 -5.46
C VAL A 393 -3.20 -18.80 -5.15
N GLU A 394 -3.45 -18.55 -3.88
CA GLU A 394 -4.69 -17.89 -3.42
C GLU A 394 -4.68 -16.36 -3.52
N ASP A 395 -3.53 -15.78 -3.90
CA ASP A 395 -3.32 -14.34 -4.07
C ASP A 395 -2.59 -14.05 -5.37
N TRP A 396 -3.35 -13.86 -6.45
CA TRP A 396 -2.81 -13.54 -7.76
C TRP A 396 -2.31 -12.09 -7.84
N VAL A 397 -2.75 -11.21 -6.92
CA VAL A 397 -2.17 -9.86 -6.85
C VAL A 397 -0.72 -9.95 -6.39
N ASN A 398 -0.47 -10.73 -5.33
CA ASN A 398 0.84 -10.92 -4.73
C ASN A 398 1.79 -11.85 -5.51
N GLU A 399 1.32 -12.55 -6.54
CA GLU A 399 2.20 -13.37 -7.38
C GLU A 399 2.23 -12.87 -8.82
N LEU A 400 1.08 -12.84 -9.48
CA LEU A 400 0.96 -12.55 -10.91
C LEU A 400 0.96 -11.04 -11.21
N PHE A 401 0.12 -10.23 -10.56
CA PHE A 401 -0.03 -8.84 -10.99
C PHE A 401 1.17 -7.97 -10.62
N LEU A 402 1.80 -8.22 -9.47
CA LEU A 402 3.08 -7.58 -9.15
C LEU A 402 4.21 -8.04 -10.08
N SER A 403 4.09 -9.23 -10.72
CA SER A 403 5.14 -9.71 -11.64
C SER A 403 5.34 -8.86 -12.89
N MET A 404 4.38 -8.00 -13.24
CA MET A 404 4.35 -7.26 -14.50
C MET A 404 4.22 -8.15 -15.77
N ARG A 405 4.13 -9.48 -15.63
CA ARG A 405 4.09 -10.44 -16.75
C ARG A 405 2.70 -10.69 -17.30
N PHE A 406 1.98 -9.61 -17.52
CA PHE A 406 0.65 -9.63 -18.11
C PHE A 406 0.39 -8.31 -18.82
N ARG A 407 -0.62 -8.30 -19.70
CA ARG A 407 -1.18 -7.06 -20.23
C ARG A 407 -2.62 -6.93 -19.78
N ALA A 408 -3.11 -5.70 -19.66
CA ALA A 408 -4.52 -5.46 -19.35
C ALA A 408 -5.16 -4.44 -20.28
N ARG A 409 -6.47 -4.62 -20.50
CA ARG A 409 -7.35 -3.60 -21.07
C ARG A 409 -8.45 -3.29 -20.08
N ARG A 410 -8.76 -2.00 -19.96
CA ARG A 410 -9.98 -1.57 -19.27
C ARG A 410 -10.61 -0.40 -19.99
N ARG A 411 -11.94 -0.41 -20.10
CA ARG A 411 -12.72 0.78 -20.46
C ARG A 411 -13.27 1.42 -19.19
N GLY A 412 -12.90 2.64 -18.83
CA GLY A 412 -13.42 3.31 -17.63
C GLY A 412 -12.55 3.14 -16.37
N PRO A 413 -13.11 3.41 -15.17
CA PRO A 413 -12.36 3.57 -13.94
C PRO A 413 -11.78 2.26 -13.42
N TYR A 414 -10.88 2.40 -12.45
CA TYR A 414 -10.31 1.26 -11.73
C TYR A 414 -11.40 0.66 -10.84
N ASN A 415 -11.41 -0.66 -10.69
CA ASN A 415 -12.35 -1.36 -9.81
C ASN A 415 -11.53 -2.13 -8.77
N ASP A 416 -11.58 -1.69 -7.52
CA ASP A 416 -10.83 -2.30 -6.43
C ASP A 416 -11.37 -3.68 -6.05
N TYR A 417 -12.69 -3.91 -6.10
CA TYR A 417 -13.28 -5.23 -5.87
C TYR A 417 -12.71 -6.30 -6.82
N LEU A 418 -12.42 -5.93 -8.07
CA LEU A 418 -11.80 -6.84 -9.03
C LEU A 418 -10.44 -7.33 -8.54
N TYR A 419 -9.63 -6.45 -7.98
CA TYR A 419 -8.32 -6.83 -7.43
C TYR A 419 -8.44 -7.49 -6.06
N THR A 420 -9.43 -7.11 -5.26
CA THR A 420 -9.74 -7.82 -4.00
C THR A 420 -10.17 -9.26 -4.26
N TRP A 421 -10.94 -9.52 -5.33
CA TRP A 421 -11.25 -10.88 -5.78
C TRP A 421 -9.97 -11.69 -6.02
N PHE A 422 -9.05 -11.16 -6.84
CA PHE A 422 -7.78 -11.84 -7.14
C PHE A 422 -6.82 -11.95 -5.95
N LYS A 423 -7.04 -11.21 -4.86
CA LYS A 423 -6.29 -11.32 -3.59
C LYS A 423 -6.92 -12.32 -2.59
N CYS A 424 -8.21 -12.64 -2.80
CA CYS A 424 -9.02 -13.40 -1.85
C CYS A 424 -9.56 -14.70 -2.48
N LEU A 425 -8.71 -15.50 -3.12
CA LEU A 425 -9.11 -16.75 -3.76
C LEU A 425 -9.19 -17.93 -2.77
N ASN A 426 -9.54 -17.64 -1.51
CA ASN A 426 -9.87 -18.62 -0.49
C ASN A 426 -11.01 -18.09 0.40
N VAL A 427 -11.67 -18.99 1.12
CA VAL A 427 -12.88 -18.68 1.89
C VAL A 427 -12.60 -17.70 3.04
N GLU A 428 -11.51 -17.87 3.77
CA GLU A 428 -11.17 -17.07 4.96
C GLU A 428 -10.93 -15.60 4.57
N ARG A 429 -10.09 -15.38 3.55
CA ARG A 429 -9.80 -14.05 3.00
C ARG A 429 -11.03 -13.38 2.39
N LEU A 430 -11.83 -14.16 1.64
CA LEU A 430 -13.04 -13.66 1.01
C LEU A 430 -14.04 -13.19 2.07
N GLN A 431 -14.31 -13.99 3.10
CA GLN A 431 -15.24 -13.63 4.17
C GLN A 431 -14.79 -12.38 4.93
N TYR A 432 -13.49 -12.23 5.18
CA TYR A 432 -12.96 -11.00 5.76
C TYR A 432 -13.22 -9.78 4.87
N ALA A 433 -12.91 -9.87 3.57
CA ALA A 433 -13.13 -8.78 2.63
C ALA A 433 -14.61 -8.40 2.50
N GLU A 434 -15.49 -9.40 2.42
CA GLU A 434 -16.94 -9.21 2.39
C GLU A 434 -17.44 -8.50 3.66
N GLY A 435 -16.99 -8.92 4.84
CA GLY A 435 -17.30 -8.27 6.11
C GLY A 435 -16.84 -6.81 6.14
N PHE A 436 -15.59 -6.55 5.74
CA PHE A 436 -15.04 -5.20 5.66
C PHE A 436 -15.85 -4.30 4.71
N TYR A 437 -16.27 -4.83 3.56
CA TYR A 437 -17.08 -4.09 2.62
C TYR A 437 -18.53 -3.90 3.08
N ALA A 438 -19.08 -4.78 3.90
CA ALA A 438 -20.40 -4.61 4.51
C ALA A 438 -20.40 -3.46 5.55
N GLU A 439 -19.27 -3.19 6.20
CA GLU A 439 -19.09 -2.09 7.16
C GLU A 439 -19.02 -0.69 6.49
N ARG A 440 -20.09 -0.28 5.81
CA ARG A 440 -20.23 1.05 5.17
C ARG A 440 -21.15 1.99 5.95
N GLY A 441 -20.74 3.26 6.03
CA GLY A 441 -21.58 4.38 6.50
C GLY A 441 -20.83 5.41 7.34
N PRO A 442 -21.52 6.48 7.81
CA PRO A 442 -20.98 7.50 8.71
C PRO A 442 -20.81 6.99 10.16
N THR A 443 -20.62 5.69 10.35
CA THR A 443 -20.57 5.02 11.67
C THR A 443 -19.42 5.51 12.55
N GLN A 444 -18.37 6.08 11.94
CA GLN A 444 -17.24 6.73 12.63
C GLN A 444 -17.33 8.27 12.64
N GLY A 445 -18.53 8.82 12.39
CA GLY A 445 -18.81 10.25 12.42
C GLY A 445 -18.63 10.97 11.09
N THR A 446 -19.00 12.25 11.09
CA THR A 446 -18.87 13.19 9.97
C THR A 446 -18.09 14.44 10.39
N PHE A 447 -17.59 15.20 9.42
CA PHE A 447 -16.95 16.49 9.62
C PHE A 447 -17.36 17.48 8.52
N GLU A 448 -17.19 18.77 8.79
CA GLU A 448 -17.51 19.82 7.83
C GLU A 448 -16.34 20.04 6.86
N LEU A 449 -16.62 19.97 5.57
CA LEU A 449 -15.67 20.20 4.49
C LEU A 449 -16.37 20.88 3.31
N ALA A 450 -15.87 22.05 2.91
CA ALA A 450 -16.33 22.78 1.72
C ALA A 450 -17.86 22.96 1.63
N GLY A 451 -18.53 23.21 2.76
CA GLY A 451 -19.99 23.39 2.83
C GLY A 451 -20.80 22.09 2.92
N TYR A 452 -20.15 20.94 3.14
CA TYR A 452 -20.78 19.64 3.29
C TYR A 452 -20.41 18.99 4.63
N ASN A 453 -21.35 18.29 5.24
CA ASN A 453 -21.09 17.25 6.24
C ASN A 453 -20.70 15.95 5.52
N VAL A 454 -19.43 15.57 5.66
CA VAL A 454 -18.83 14.43 4.97
C VAL A 454 -18.44 13.35 5.98
N GLN A 455 -18.61 12.06 5.67
CA GLN A 455 -18.11 10.99 6.54
C GLN A 455 -16.61 11.10 6.78
N ARG A 456 -16.17 10.78 8.00
CA ARG A 456 -14.76 10.93 8.41
C ARG A 456 -13.81 9.96 7.71
N ARG A 457 -14.28 8.76 7.38
CA ARG A 457 -13.43 7.68 6.83
C ARG A 457 -13.68 7.51 5.35
N CYS A 458 -12.60 7.39 4.58
CA CYS A 458 -12.66 7.05 3.16
C CYS A 458 -13.38 5.69 2.96
N PRO A 459 -14.40 5.61 2.08
CA PRO A 459 -15.10 4.36 1.79
C PRO A 459 -14.20 3.19 1.38
N HIS A 460 -13.08 3.44 0.69
CA HIS A 460 -12.16 2.41 0.18
C HIS A 460 -11.25 1.82 1.27
N MET A 461 -10.38 2.66 1.83
CA MET A 461 -9.25 2.25 2.68
C MET A 461 -9.32 2.92 4.06
N LYS A 462 -10.49 3.45 4.44
CA LYS A 462 -10.77 4.07 5.75
C LYS A 462 -9.76 5.16 6.19
N SER A 463 -9.07 5.79 5.25
CA SER A 463 -8.22 6.95 5.56
C SER A 463 -9.03 8.08 6.21
N ASP A 464 -8.40 8.82 7.12
CA ASP A 464 -9.06 9.94 7.80
C ASP A 464 -9.17 11.15 6.86
N LEU A 465 -10.36 11.35 6.29
CA LEU A 465 -10.65 12.43 5.36
C LEU A 465 -10.57 13.81 6.04
N THR A 466 -10.64 13.90 7.36
CA THR A 466 -10.42 15.19 8.06
C THR A 466 -9.00 15.73 7.83
N ARG A 467 -8.05 14.85 7.54
CA ARG A 467 -6.62 15.21 7.37
C ARG A 467 -6.16 15.08 5.93
N PHE A 468 -6.68 14.09 5.22
CA PHE A 468 -6.20 13.70 3.90
C PHE A 468 -7.17 14.06 2.78
N ALA A 469 -8.29 14.75 3.05
CA ALA A 469 -9.12 15.29 1.97
C ALA A 469 -8.55 16.62 1.46
N SER A 470 -8.51 16.78 0.14
CA SER A 470 -8.40 18.08 -0.53
C SER A 470 -9.63 18.30 -1.40
N VAL A 471 -10.05 19.55 -1.61
CA VAL A 471 -11.21 19.88 -2.45
C VAL A 471 -10.79 20.89 -3.51
N ALA A 472 -11.13 20.60 -4.76
CA ALA A 472 -11.01 21.52 -5.89
C ALA A 472 -12.24 21.35 -6.79
N ASP A 473 -12.86 22.46 -7.19
CA ASP A 473 -13.98 22.48 -8.15
C ASP A 473 -15.15 21.53 -7.79
N GLY A 474 -15.49 21.44 -6.50
CA GLY A 474 -16.57 20.56 -6.00
C GLY A 474 -16.20 19.06 -5.95
N VAL A 475 -14.95 18.72 -6.29
CA VAL A 475 -14.41 17.36 -6.21
C VAL A 475 -13.52 17.24 -4.98
N MET A 476 -13.88 16.32 -4.09
CA MET A 476 -13.02 15.93 -2.97
C MET A 476 -12.08 14.81 -3.41
N THR A 477 -10.79 14.92 -3.12
CA THR A 477 -9.77 13.89 -3.33
C THR A 477 -9.24 13.41 -2.00
N CYS A 478 -9.23 12.10 -1.77
CA CYS A 478 -8.43 11.49 -0.72
C CYS A 478 -6.96 11.51 -1.15
N ALA A 479 -6.20 12.50 -0.69
CA ALA A 479 -4.80 12.71 -1.04
C ALA A 479 -3.90 11.50 -0.77
N LEU A 480 -4.29 10.63 0.17
CA LEU A 480 -3.52 9.44 0.49
C LEU A 480 -3.55 8.34 -0.60
N HIS A 481 -4.69 8.20 -1.26
CA HIS A 481 -4.97 7.08 -2.16
C HIS A 481 -5.36 7.54 -3.58
N GLY A 482 -5.64 8.83 -3.76
CA GLY A 482 -6.03 9.42 -5.04
C GLY A 482 -7.50 9.22 -5.42
N TRP A 483 -8.31 8.56 -4.59
CA TRP A 483 -9.75 8.40 -4.82
C TRP A 483 -10.46 9.76 -4.78
N GLN A 484 -11.36 10.00 -5.72
CA GLN A 484 -12.06 11.27 -5.89
C GLN A 484 -13.57 11.07 -5.85
N TRP A 485 -14.28 12.05 -5.32
CA TRP A 485 -15.74 12.09 -5.25
C TRP A 485 -16.28 13.46 -5.61
N GLU A 486 -17.39 13.47 -6.31
CA GLU A 486 -18.20 14.66 -6.49
C GLU A 486 -18.99 14.91 -5.19
N LEU A 487 -18.73 16.02 -4.49
CA LEU A 487 -19.32 16.29 -3.16
C LEU A 487 -20.84 16.43 -3.19
N SER A 488 -21.40 16.98 -4.28
CA SER A 488 -22.83 17.24 -4.42
C SER A 488 -23.67 15.96 -4.48
N THR A 489 -23.09 14.88 -5.00
CA THR A 489 -23.77 13.59 -5.18
C THR A 489 -23.22 12.49 -4.30
N GLY A 490 -22.01 12.65 -3.76
CA GLY A 490 -21.26 11.59 -3.10
C GLY A 490 -20.72 10.54 -4.07
N ARG A 491 -20.88 10.73 -5.39
CA ARG A 491 -20.47 9.73 -6.39
C ARG A 491 -18.95 9.66 -6.45
N CYS A 492 -18.40 8.45 -6.30
CA CYS A 492 -16.98 8.24 -6.55
C CYS A 492 -16.69 8.35 -8.06
N MET A 493 -15.72 9.18 -8.39
CA MET A 493 -15.30 9.46 -9.76
C MET A 493 -14.15 8.56 -10.21
N THR A 494 -13.42 7.97 -9.26
CA THR A 494 -12.19 7.21 -9.51
C THR A 494 -12.41 5.70 -9.55
N SER A 495 -13.46 5.19 -8.89
CA SER A 495 -13.88 3.78 -8.90
C SER A 495 -15.39 3.66 -8.70
N ASP A 496 -15.99 2.59 -9.20
CA ASP A 496 -17.41 2.30 -9.00
C ASP A 496 -17.67 1.71 -7.60
N GLY A 497 -18.91 1.84 -7.09
CA GLY A 497 -19.36 1.13 -5.88
C GLY A 497 -18.93 1.72 -4.52
N HIS A 498 -18.27 2.88 -4.45
CA HIS A 498 -17.78 3.48 -3.19
C HIS A 498 -18.35 4.88 -2.92
N PRO A 499 -19.68 5.05 -2.79
CA PRO A 499 -20.25 6.37 -2.55
C PRO A 499 -19.74 6.94 -1.22
N LEU A 500 -19.43 8.24 -1.25
CA LEU A 500 -19.11 9.03 -0.08
C LEU A 500 -20.40 9.60 0.49
N TYR A 501 -20.64 9.40 1.78
CA TYR A 501 -21.63 10.19 2.49
C TYR A 501 -21.16 11.65 2.53
N ALA A 502 -21.84 12.50 1.75
CA ALA A 502 -21.68 13.95 1.76
C ALA A 502 -23.07 14.60 1.68
N ARG A 503 -23.38 15.49 2.62
CA ARG A 503 -24.64 16.23 2.68
C ARG A 503 -24.34 17.73 2.79
N PRO A 504 -24.98 18.62 2.02
CA PRO A 504 -24.84 20.05 2.24
C PRO A 504 -25.13 20.38 3.70
N ILE A 505 -24.33 21.27 4.30
CA ILE A 505 -24.66 21.84 5.61
C ILE A 505 -25.85 22.77 5.35
N GLU A 506 -27.01 22.46 5.94
CA GLU A 506 -28.16 23.36 5.86
C GLU A 506 -27.79 24.66 6.58
N GLU A 507 -27.70 25.77 5.84
CA GLU A 507 -27.73 27.09 6.43
C GLU A 507 -29.09 27.24 7.13
N GLY A 508 -29.10 27.26 8.46
CA GLY A 508 -30.29 27.59 9.23
C GLY A 508 -30.85 28.94 8.76
N PRO A 509 -32.17 29.17 8.88
CA PRO A 509 -32.79 30.38 8.36
C PRO A 509 -32.08 31.60 8.94
N ALA A 510 -31.61 32.49 8.06
CA ALA A 510 -31.00 33.75 8.42
C ALA A 510 -31.86 34.44 9.50
N PRO A 511 -31.28 34.96 10.59
CA PRO A 511 -32.06 35.63 11.62
C PRO A 511 -32.88 36.73 10.95
N ALA A 512 -34.20 36.66 11.14
CA ALA A 512 -35.14 37.58 10.53
C ALA A 512 -34.67 39.01 10.81
N ALA A 513 -34.41 39.76 9.73
CA ALA A 513 -34.06 41.16 9.82
C ALA A 513 -35.14 41.88 10.63
N THR A 514 -34.77 42.35 11.83
CA THR A 514 -35.59 43.28 12.60
C THR A 514 -35.75 44.54 11.77
N ARG A 515 -36.89 44.67 11.09
CA ARG A 515 -37.35 45.96 10.58
C ARG A 515 -37.57 46.85 11.80
N GLY A 516 -36.76 47.90 11.92
CA GLY A 516 -37.01 49.00 12.83
C GLY A 516 -38.37 49.60 12.50
N ASP A 517 -39.24 49.63 13.50
CA ASP A 517 -40.51 50.34 13.44
C ASP A 517 -40.29 51.71 14.10
N ASP A 518 -40.23 52.74 13.25
CA ASP A 518 -40.16 54.14 13.66
C ASP A 518 -41.57 54.60 14.05
N GLY A 519 -41.71 55.00 15.31
CA GLY A 519 -42.42 56.20 15.75
C GLY A 519 -43.91 56.36 15.42
N GLY A 520 -44.75 56.30 16.45
CA GLY A 520 -46.11 56.87 16.39
C GLY A 520 -46.85 56.84 17.71
N GLU A 521 -46.61 57.85 18.56
CA GLU A 521 -47.43 58.15 19.74
C GLU A 521 -48.92 58.38 19.37
N ARG A 522 -49.84 57.75 20.13
CA ARG A 522 -51.09 58.38 20.58
C ARG A 522 -51.68 57.67 21.79
N LEU A 523 -51.90 58.46 22.83
CA LEU A 523 -52.63 58.17 24.08
C LEU A 523 -54.00 57.51 23.82
N VAL A 524 -54.44 56.60 24.72
CA VAL A 524 -55.62 56.73 25.62
C VAL A 524 -55.63 55.55 26.62
N ALA A 525 -56.08 55.84 27.84
CA ALA A 525 -56.18 55.02 29.05
C ALA A 525 -57.03 53.73 28.95
N ASP A 526 -56.70 52.69 29.73
CA ASP A 526 -57.39 52.31 30.98
C ASP A 526 -56.96 50.92 31.52
N GLY A 527 -56.84 50.83 32.86
CA GLY A 527 -57.36 49.73 33.69
C GLY A 527 -56.71 48.33 33.72
N GLN A 528 -56.13 48.00 34.90
CA GLN A 528 -56.21 46.70 35.63
C GLN A 528 -55.64 45.43 34.94
N GLY A 529 -54.89 44.52 35.54
CA GLY A 529 -54.33 44.31 36.87
C GLY A 529 -53.61 42.93 36.86
N ALA A 530 -52.81 42.63 37.91
CA ALA A 530 -52.47 41.32 38.49
C ALA A 530 -52.18 40.09 37.57
N ALA A 531 -51.21 39.20 37.81
CA ALA A 531 -50.18 39.01 38.82
C ALA A 531 -49.29 37.82 38.38
N ALA A 532 -48.13 37.68 39.05
CA ALA A 532 -47.33 36.50 39.44
C ALA A 532 -47.68 35.10 38.84
N ALA A 533 -46.77 34.14 38.62
CA ALA A 533 -45.48 33.79 39.25
C ALA A 533 -44.67 32.85 38.32
N ARG A 534 -43.34 32.97 38.21
CA ARG A 534 -42.30 32.04 38.77
C ARG A 534 -42.78 30.60 39.02
N VAL A 535 -42.04 29.56 38.61
CA VAL A 535 -40.86 29.01 39.31
C VAL A 535 -40.31 27.83 38.49
N SER A 536 -38.96 27.76 38.51
CA SER A 536 -38.03 26.63 38.25
C SER A 536 -38.04 25.93 36.90
#